data_AF-A0A127Z854-F1
#
_entry.id   AF-A0A127Z854-F1
#
_cell.length_a   1.000
_cell.length_b   1.000
_cell.length_c   1.000
_cell.angle_alpha   90.00
_cell.angle_beta   90.00
_cell.angle_gamma   90.00
#
_symmetry.space_group_name_H-M   'P 1'
#
loop_
_entity.id
_entity.type
_entity.pdbx_description
1 polymer ?
#
loop_
_entity_poly.entity_id
_entity_poly.type
_entity_poly.pdbx_seq_one_letter_code
_entity_poly.pdbx_strand_id
1 'polypeptide(L)'
;MTSTDKDLVFLAPTVPADEDRVLRVHQGILCEASSYFATLLKSDFAEASDLRQKQQLCSAISSSLNLSSSPTEACRKQLGVNTSQTPTVKVDDITYAQLQTVLFFIFTGEAVFERRPCNYEASTDTRSNDSWTASDENACPSYWETPVRSTASLVESNLAWWDGQLEPANAFDMFRIADKYCIDGLRSAALQHIAKDISKSTLKTDLEEREEIIMFPEICEVYRNFCKVWYLALGSELDKHIEDTLGLDVSELANAVPLSIESLYFED
;
A
#
# COMPACT_ATOMS: atom_id res chain seq x y z
N MET A 1 22.46 21.76 15.98
CA MET A 1 21.78 20.63 15.32
C MET A 1 21.52 19.57 16.37
N THR A 2 20.26 19.31 16.66
CA THR A 2 19.79 18.44 17.76
C THR A 2 20.00 16.96 17.43
N SER A 3 20.13 16.14 18.48
CA SER A 3 20.45 14.71 18.53
C SER A 3 19.62 13.72 17.69
N THR A 4 18.75 14.19 16.79
CA THR A 4 17.74 13.39 16.07
C THR A 4 18.25 12.71 14.79
N ASP A 5 19.43 13.07 14.30
CA ASP A 5 19.99 12.55 13.04
C ASP A 5 20.71 11.19 13.18
N LYS A 6 20.76 10.62 14.40
CA LYS A 6 21.47 9.36 14.68
C LYS A 6 20.64 8.09 14.43
N ASP A 7 19.34 8.21 14.21
CA ASP A 7 18.40 7.08 14.15
C ASP A 7 17.78 6.91 12.76
N LEU A 8 18.52 7.20 11.71
CA LEU A 8 18.01 7.24 10.35
C LEU A 8 18.56 6.11 9.50
N VAL A 9 17.66 5.52 8.73
CA VAL A 9 17.95 4.45 7.78
C VAL A 9 17.44 4.88 6.41
N PHE A 10 18.20 4.51 5.39
CA PHE A 10 17.81 4.72 3.99
C PHE A 10 17.31 3.39 3.45
N LEU A 11 16.12 3.40 2.84
CA LEU A 11 15.53 2.24 2.19
C LEU A 11 15.59 2.45 0.67
N ALA A 12 16.07 1.44 -0.05
CA ALA A 12 16.03 1.40 -1.51
C ALA A 12 15.09 0.27 -1.97
N PRO A 13 14.14 0.54 -2.87
CA PRO A 13 13.41 -0.52 -3.57
C PRO A 13 14.37 -1.29 -4.49
N THR A 14 14.00 -2.52 -4.88
CA THR A 14 14.77 -3.32 -5.84
C THR A 14 14.11 -3.48 -7.20
N VAL A 15 12.91 -2.92 -7.38
CA VAL A 15 12.15 -3.00 -8.64
C VAL A 15 11.87 -1.59 -9.17
N PRO A 16 12.25 -1.27 -10.42
CA PRO A 16 13.11 -2.05 -11.31
C PRO A 16 14.57 -2.12 -10.78
N ALA A 17 15.40 -3.01 -11.35
CA ALA A 17 16.75 -3.29 -10.83
C ALA A 17 17.73 -2.09 -10.92
N ASP A 18 17.42 -1.11 -11.77
CA ASP A 18 18.15 0.14 -11.97
C ASP A 18 17.61 1.31 -11.14
N GLU A 19 16.61 1.06 -10.29
CA GLU A 19 16.06 2.06 -9.38
C GLU A 19 17.10 2.52 -8.35
N ASP A 20 17.38 3.82 -8.34
CA ASP A 20 18.40 4.45 -7.50
C ASP A 20 17.80 5.36 -6.40
N ARG A 21 16.48 5.59 -6.44
CA ARG A 21 15.80 6.42 -5.46
C ARG A 21 15.82 5.76 -4.08
N VAL A 22 16.04 6.57 -3.06
CA VAL A 22 16.08 6.13 -1.65
C VAL A 22 15.11 6.93 -0.81
N LEU A 23 14.46 6.26 0.13
CA LEU A 23 13.58 6.88 1.11
C LEU A 23 14.24 6.86 2.49
N ARG A 24 14.12 7.96 3.21
CA ARG A 24 14.72 8.13 4.54
C ARG A 24 13.64 7.96 5.61
N VAL A 25 13.91 7.10 6.59
CA VAL A 25 12.97 6.78 7.67
C VAL A 25 13.69 6.69 9.02
N HIS A 26 12.97 6.96 10.10
CA HIS A 26 13.46 6.74 11.46
C HIS A 26 13.41 5.25 11.81
N GLN A 27 14.54 4.70 12.25
CA GLN A 27 14.68 3.29 12.61
C GLN A 27 13.70 2.90 13.72
N GLY A 28 13.52 3.75 14.73
CA GLY A 28 12.57 3.49 15.82
C GLY A 28 11.15 3.23 15.31
N ILE A 29 10.63 4.13 14.46
CA ILE A 29 9.28 4.04 13.88
C ILE A 29 9.16 2.79 13.01
N LEU A 30 10.16 2.53 12.16
CA LEU A 30 10.15 1.37 11.27
C LEU A 30 10.15 0.04 12.04
N CYS A 31 10.92 -0.05 13.12
CA CYS A 31 10.99 -1.24 13.97
C CYS A 31 9.75 -1.42 14.84
N GLU A 32 9.05 -0.35 15.21
CA GLU A 32 7.79 -0.43 15.95
C GLU A 32 6.66 -0.95 15.06
N ALA A 33 6.61 -0.47 13.82
CA ALA A 33 5.56 -0.85 12.86
C ALA A 33 5.77 -2.24 12.21
N SER A 34 6.97 -2.79 12.23
CA SER A 34 7.31 -4.06 11.56
C SER A 34 8.28 -4.91 12.37
N SER A 35 7.85 -6.14 12.67
CA SER A 35 8.71 -7.14 13.32
C SER A 35 9.84 -7.63 12.41
N TYR A 36 9.64 -7.60 11.08
CA TYR A 36 10.67 -7.88 10.09
C TYR A 36 11.80 -6.87 10.21
N PHE A 37 11.51 -5.57 10.15
CA PHE A 37 12.55 -4.55 10.24
C PHE A 37 13.18 -4.48 11.63
N ALA A 38 12.41 -4.74 12.69
CA ALA A 38 12.95 -4.88 14.04
C ALA A 38 14.01 -5.99 14.10
N THR A 39 13.71 -7.16 13.56
CA THR A 39 14.65 -8.28 13.48
C THR A 39 15.84 -7.90 12.61
N LEU A 40 15.61 -7.43 11.38
CA LEU A 40 16.66 -7.07 10.44
C LEU A 40 17.66 -6.06 11.01
N LEU A 41 17.19 -5.03 11.71
CA LEU A 41 18.02 -3.90 12.16
C LEU A 41 18.56 -4.05 13.59
N LYS A 42 17.92 -4.86 14.44
CA LYS A 42 18.37 -5.08 15.84
C LYS A 42 19.14 -6.38 16.03
N SER A 43 19.09 -7.31 15.09
CA SER A 43 19.89 -8.54 15.13
C SER A 43 21.34 -8.32 14.71
N ASP A 44 22.18 -9.33 14.90
CA ASP A 44 23.60 -9.32 14.52
C ASP A 44 23.85 -9.74 13.06
N PHE A 45 22.87 -9.51 12.18
CA PHE A 45 23.05 -9.71 10.74
C PHE A 45 24.15 -8.78 10.19
N ALA A 46 24.77 -9.19 9.09
CA ALA A 46 25.86 -8.43 8.47
C ALA A 46 25.40 -7.02 8.09
N GLU A 47 24.16 -6.92 7.60
CA GLU A 47 23.48 -5.69 7.22
C GLU A 47 23.32 -4.72 8.41
N ALA A 48 22.85 -5.24 9.56
CA ALA A 48 22.72 -4.46 10.80
C ALA A 48 24.08 -4.09 11.42
N SER A 49 25.08 -4.95 11.27
CA SER A 49 26.43 -4.72 11.80
C SER A 49 27.16 -3.66 10.98
N ASP A 50 27.04 -3.68 9.66
CA ASP A 50 27.53 -2.65 8.76
C ASP A 50 26.86 -1.30 9.01
N LEU A 51 25.54 -1.30 9.24
CA LEU A 51 24.77 -0.12 9.65
C LEU A 51 25.30 0.49 10.95
N ARG A 52 25.43 -0.32 12.02
CA ARG A 52 25.91 0.11 13.34
C ARG A 52 27.35 0.62 13.28
N GLN A 53 28.24 -0.09 12.57
CA GLN A 53 29.65 0.28 12.47
C GLN A 53 29.83 1.60 11.69
N LYS A 54 29.05 1.82 10.62
CA LYS A 54 29.10 3.05 9.83
C LYS A 54 28.45 4.25 10.56
N GLN A 55 27.35 4.04 11.29
CA GLN A 55 26.76 5.09 12.15
C GLN A 55 27.74 5.53 13.25
N GLN A 56 28.45 4.59 13.88
CA GLN A 56 29.48 4.89 14.87
C GLN A 56 30.64 5.70 14.25
N LEU A 57 31.10 5.33 13.05
CA LEU A 57 32.15 6.07 12.32
C LEU A 57 31.72 7.51 11.96
N CYS A 58 30.51 7.71 11.44
CA CYS A 58 29.99 9.05 11.16
C CYS A 58 29.86 9.91 12.43
N SER A 59 29.49 9.30 13.55
CA SER A 59 29.40 10.00 14.84
C SER A 59 30.77 10.37 15.43
N ALA A 60 31.81 9.56 15.16
CA ALA A 60 33.19 9.82 15.56
C ALA A 60 33.87 10.92 14.71
N ILE A 61 33.57 10.96 13.41
CA ILE A 61 34.05 12.02 12.50
C ILE A 61 33.39 13.37 12.85
N SER A 62 32.09 13.37 13.17
CA SER A 62 31.36 14.59 13.57
C SER A 62 31.82 15.15 14.93
N SER A 63 32.35 14.29 15.82
CA SER A 63 32.89 14.72 17.11
C SER A 63 34.34 15.18 17.04
N SER A 64 35.11 14.75 16.03
CA SER A 64 36.50 15.17 15.80
C SER A 64 36.62 16.47 14.97
N LEU A 65 35.60 16.83 14.18
CA LEU A 65 35.57 18.10 13.43
C LEU A 65 35.23 19.34 14.27
N ASN A 66 34.78 19.17 15.52
CA ASN A 66 34.44 20.29 16.42
C ASN A 66 35.63 20.80 17.27
N LEU A 67 36.87 20.38 16.98
CA LEU A 67 38.06 20.69 17.79
C LEU A 67 39.25 21.30 17.03
N SER A 68 39.10 21.76 15.79
CA SER A 68 40.21 22.38 15.06
C SER A 68 39.81 23.66 14.33
N SER A 69 39.98 24.78 15.03
CA SER A 69 39.96 26.13 14.47
C SER A 69 41.39 26.58 14.13
N SER A 70 41.79 26.52 12.86
CA SER A 70 42.63 27.55 12.20
C SER A 70 42.91 27.20 10.73
N PRO A 71 43.04 28.19 9.82
CA PRO A 71 43.10 27.97 8.38
C PRO A 71 44.54 28.01 7.85
N THR A 72 44.93 27.06 7.01
CA THR A 72 45.98 27.27 6.01
C THR A 72 45.87 26.26 4.86
N GLU A 73 45.73 26.81 3.65
CA GLU A 73 45.82 26.10 2.37
C GLU A 73 47.23 25.51 2.16
N ALA A 74 47.32 24.25 1.71
CA ALA A 74 48.26 23.82 0.66
C ALA A 74 48.03 22.36 0.19
N CYS A 75 47.89 22.24 -1.13
CA CYS A 75 48.24 21.09 -2.00
C CYS A 75 47.48 19.75 -1.94
N ARG A 76 46.54 19.64 -2.90
CA ARG A 76 46.19 18.45 -3.70
C ARG A 76 47.37 17.48 -3.95
N LYS A 77 47.18 16.18 -3.68
CA LYS A 77 46.97 15.11 -4.69
C LYS A 77 46.84 13.72 -4.07
N GLN A 78 45.74 13.05 -4.45
CA GLN A 78 45.55 11.60 -4.64
C GLN A 78 45.65 10.66 -3.43
N LEU A 79 44.48 10.26 -2.90
CA LEU A 79 44.02 8.87 -2.96
C LEU A 79 42.50 8.86 -2.72
N GLY A 80 41.76 8.13 -3.57
CA GLY A 80 40.29 8.05 -3.50
C GLY A 80 39.83 7.53 -2.15
N VAL A 81 39.11 8.35 -1.40
CA VAL A 81 38.41 7.94 -0.19
C VAL A 81 36.93 8.11 -0.48
N ASN A 82 36.31 6.95 -0.67
CA ASN A 82 34.90 6.68 -0.87
C ASN A 82 34.02 7.72 -0.18
N THR A 83 33.18 8.38 -0.98
CA THR A 83 31.99 9.07 -0.47
C THR A 83 31.33 8.18 0.57
N SER A 84 31.18 8.72 1.78
CA SER A 84 30.51 8.09 2.91
C SER A 84 29.05 7.82 2.53
N GLN A 85 28.81 6.73 1.82
CA GLN A 85 27.47 6.27 1.49
C GLN A 85 26.83 5.84 2.81
N THR A 86 25.87 6.64 3.25
CA THR A 86 24.99 6.29 4.35
C THR A 86 24.41 4.90 4.06
N PRO A 87 24.46 3.98 5.01
CA PRO A 87 24.05 2.60 4.78
C PRO A 87 22.57 2.54 4.33
N THR A 88 22.36 1.97 3.15
CA THR A 88 21.04 1.81 2.53
C THR A 88 20.63 0.33 2.61
N VAL A 89 19.47 0.08 3.19
CA VAL A 89 18.83 -1.24 3.22
C VAL A 89 18.06 -1.42 1.93
N LYS A 90 18.32 -2.51 1.23
CA LYS A 90 17.53 -2.90 0.05
C LYS A 90 16.27 -3.62 0.50
N VAL A 91 15.14 -3.24 -0.08
CA VAL A 91 13.83 -3.80 0.22
C VAL A 91 13.38 -4.56 -1.04
N ASP A 92 13.39 -5.89 -0.96
CA ASP A 92 13.25 -6.75 -2.13
C ASP A 92 11.82 -6.84 -2.71
N ASP A 93 11.68 -6.96 -4.03
CA ASP A 93 10.40 -7.14 -4.74
C ASP A 93 9.37 -6.03 -4.52
N ILE A 94 9.82 -4.82 -4.22
CA ILE A 94 8.96 -3.64 -4.05
C ILE A 94 9.38 -2.55 -5.04
N THR A 95 8.41 -1.83 -5.58
CA THR A 95 8.67 -0.61 -6.35
C THR A 95 8.84 0.61 -5.45
N TYR A 96 9.41 1.69 -5.97
CA TYR A 96 9.51 2.95 -5.22
C TYR A 96 8.14 3.46 -4.76
N ALA A 97 7.11 3.42 -5.61
CA ALA A 97 5.76 3.89 -5.28
C ALA A 97 5.14 3.05 -4.16
N GLN A 98 5.28 1.72 -4.24
CA GLN A 98 4.83 0.80 -3.21
C GLN A 98 5.56 1.04 -1.88
N LEU A 99 6.88 1.23 -1.90
CA LEU A 99 7.67 1.55 -0.71
C LEU A 99 7.25 2.90 -0.09
N GLN A 100 6.94 3.89 -0.92
CA GLN A 100 6.42 5.17 -0.47
C GLN A 100 5.07 5.01 0.22
N THR A 101 4.15 4.21 -0.32
CA THR A 101 2.85 3.90 0.32
C THR A 101 3.02 3.19 1.66
N VAL A 102 3.93 2.21 1.73
CA VAL A 102 4.26 1.51 2.99
C VAL A 102 4.75 2.50 4.04
N LEU A 103 5.72 3.34 3.71
CA LEU A 103 6.25 4.32 4.65
C LEU A 103 5.17 5.35 5.05
N PHE A 104 4.39 5.82 4.09
CA PHE A 104 3.29 6.74 4.36
C PHE A 104 2.30 6.14 5.37
N PHE A 105 1.91 4.88 5.19
CA PHE A 105 1.05 4.17 6.15
C PHE A 105 1.71 4.06 7.52
N ILE A 106 2.99 3.73 7.60
CA ILE A 106 3.71 3.63 8.89
C ILE A 106 3.68 4.95 9.65
N PHE A 107 3.78 6.09 8.95
CA PHE A 107 3.78 7.41 9.59
C PHE A 107 2.39 7.92 9.95
N THR A 108 1.36 7.57 9.17
CA THR A 108 0.02 8.19 9.29
C THR A 108 -1.05 7.24 9.82
N GLY A 109 -0.84 5.93 9.70
CA GLY A 109 -1.86 4.91 9.90
C GLY A 109 -2.88 4.82 8.77
N GLU A 110 -2.71 5.59 7.69
CA GLU A 110 -3.65 5.66 6.57
C GLU A 110 -3.02 5.14 5.27
N ALA A 111 -3.81 4.44 4.46
CA ALA A 111 -3.42 3.97 3.13
C ALA A 111 -4.48 4.38 2.11
N VAL A 112 -4.01 4.77 0.93
CA VAL A 112 -4.87 5.11 -0.21
C VAL A 112 -4.75 3.99 -1.24
N PHE A 113 -5.87 3.35 -1.52
CA PHE A 113 -5.92 2.24 -2.47
C PHE A 113 -6.67 2.64 -3.73
N GLU A 114 -6.24 2.08 -4.86
CA GLU A 114 -6.97 2.16 -6.13
C GLU A 114 -8.38 1.58 -5.95
N ARG A 115 -9.37 2.28 -6.49
CA ARG A 115 -10.71 1.70 -6.69
C ARG A 115 -10.73 0.97 -8.01
N ARG A 116 -11.36 -0.20 -8.05
CA ARG A 116 -11.53 -0.91 -9.31
C ARG A 116 -12.44 -0.12 -10.28
N PRO A 117 -12.18 -0.19 -11.59
CA PRO A 117 -13.08 0.39 -12.57
C PRO A 117 -14.47 -0.26 -12.42
N CYS A 118 -15.47 0.54 -12.07
CA CYS A 118 -16.85 0.09 -12.11
C CYS A 118 -17.23 0.00 -13.59
N ASN A 119 -17.35 -1.20 -14.15
CA ASN A 119 -18.09 -1.37 -15.39
C ASN A 119 -19.56 -1.09 -15.07
N TYR A 120 -19.95 0.19 -15.07
CA TYR A 120 -21.33 0.53 -15.36
C TYR A 120 -21.56 0.01 -16.77
N GLU A 121 -22.28 -1.10 -16.91
CA GLU A 121 -22.99 -1.34 -18.15
C GLU A 121 -23.81 -0.07 -18.37
N ALA A 122 -23.35 0.78 -19.28
CA ALA A 122 -24.16 1.86 -19.77
C ALA A 122 -25.37 1.18 -20.37
N SER A 123 -26.46 1.12 -19.60
CA SER A 123 -27.78 0.83 -20.12
C SER A 123 -27.93 1.71 -21.33
N THR A 124 -27.83 1.09 -22.50
CA THR A 124 -28.26 1.69 -23.74
C THR A 124 -29.79 1.64 -23.77
N ASP A 125 -30.40 2.10 -22.68
CA ASP A 125 -31.78 2.54 -22.72
C ASP A 125 -31.75 3.85 -23.50
N THR A 126 -32.12 3.68 -24.76
CA THR A 126 -32.61 4.71 -25.65
C THR A 126 -33.35 5.77 -24.84
N ARG A 127 -32.67 6.90 -24.67
CA ARG A 127 -33.16 8.20 -24.25
C ARG A 127 -34.55 8.46 -24.83
N SER A 128 -35.58 8.11 -24.07
CA SER A 128 -36.85 8.81 -24.13
C SER A 128 -36.65 10.06 -23.30
N ASN A 129 -36.58 11.19 -24.00
CA ASN A 129 -36.70 12.51 -23.39
C ASN A 129 -38.03 12.51 -22.62
N ASP A 130 -37.97 12.37 -21.31
CA ASP A 130 -38.75 13.23 -20.45
C ASP A 130 -38.05 13.38 -19.10
N SER A 131 -37.95 14.64 -18.72
CA SER A 131 -37.71 15.17 -17.39
C SER A 131 -37.90 14.14 -16.29
N TRP A 132 -36.93 13.98 -15.40
CA TRP A 132 -36.97 14.43 -14.01
C TRP A 132 -35.53 14.51 -13.47
N THR A 133 -35.18 15.67 -12.94
CA THR A 133 -33.99 15.90 -12.13
C THR A 133 -34.09 15.09 -10.84
N ALA A 134 -33.46 13.91 -10.79
CA ALA A 134 -33.03 13.34 -9.52
C ALA A 134 -31.54 13.68 -9.39
N SER A 135 -31.25 14.66 -8.52
CA SER A 135 -29.91 14.90 -8.02
C SER A 135 -29.44 13.64 -7.31
N ASP A 136 -28.56 12.87 -7.93
CA ASP A 136 -27.92 11.72 -7.30
C ASP A 136 -26.73 12.25 -6.48
N GLU A 137 -27.04 12.81 -5.30
CA GLU A 137 -26.08 13.37 -4.34
C GLU A 137 -25.18 12.30 -3.68
N ASN A 138 -25.31 11.02 -4.07
CA ASN A 138 -24.51 9.91 -3.55
C ASN A 138 -23.48 9.33 -4.54
N ALA A 139 -23.41 9.84 -5.77
CA ALA A 139 -22.35 9.48 -6.70
C ALA A 139 -21.10 10.32 -6.40
N CYS A 140 -20.27 9.85 -5.46
CA CYS A 140 -18.95 10.45 -5.24
C CYS A 140 -18.14 10.28 -6.54
N PRO A 141 -17.83 11.36 -7.29
CA PRO A 141 -17.08 11.24 -8.54
C PRO A 141 -15.73 10.59 -8.23
N SER A 142 -15.33 9.61 -9.03
CA SER A 142 -13.97 9.08 -9.02
C SER A 142 -13.00 10.19 -9.43
N TYR A 143 -12.49 10.95 -8.45
CA TYR A 143 -11.66 12.12 -8.66
C TYR A 143 -10.35 11.79 -9.41
N TRP A 144 -9.86 10.55 -9.30
CA TRP A 144 -8.63 10.10 -9.95
C TRP A 144 -8.78 9.82 -11.45
N GLU A 145 -10.00 9.78 -12.00
CA GLU A 145 -10.23 9.62 -13.45
C GLU A 145 -10.20 10.94 -14.23
N THR A 146 -9.92 12.09 -13.59
CA THR A 146 -9.86 13.37 -14.29
C THR A 146 -8.50 13.59 -14.97
N PRO A 147 -8.43 13.80 -16.31
CA PRO A 147 -7.16 14.01 -17.03
C PRO A 147 -6.50 15.37 -16.76
N VAL A 148 -7.06 16.18 -15.85
CA VAL A 148 -6.65 17.56 -15.65
C VAL A 148 -5.97 17.66 -14.29
N ARG A 149 -4.65 17.49 -14.31
CA ARG A 149 -3.73 17.87 -13.24
C ARG A 149 -3.83 19.40 -13.06
N SER A 150 -4.84 19.86 -12.35
CA SER A 150 -5.03 21.28 -12.03
C SER A 150 -3.98 21.67 -11.01
N THR A 151 -2.96 22.41 -11.46
CA THR A 151 -1.96 23.09 -10.64
C THR A 151 -2.55 24.31 -9.89
N ALA A 152 -3.86 24.33 -9.65
CA ALA A 152 -4.57 25.47 -9.09
C ALA A 152 -4.61 25.38 -7.56
N SER A 153 -3.82 26.27 -6.94
CA SER A 153 -3.96 26.80 -5.57
C SER A 153 -4.10 25.79 -4.42
N LEU A 154 -2.93 25.41 -3.90
CA LEU A 154 -2.71 24.66 -2.65
C LEU A 154 -3.15 25.42 -1.36
N VAL A 155 -4.02 26.42 -1.46
CA VAL A 155 -4.36 27.33 -0.34
C VAL A 155 -5.81 27.20 0.14
N GLU A 156 -6.70 26.50 -0.57
CA GLU A 156 -8.12 26.43 -0.19
C GLU A 156 -8.75 25.03 -0.17
N SER A 157 -7.99 23.97 -0.43
CA SER A 157 -8.50 22.61 -0.24
C SER A 157 -8.29 22.16 1.21
N ASN A 158 -9.38 21.82 1.92
CA ASN A 158 -9.36 21.06 3.19
C ASN A 158 -8.86 19.60 3.00
N LEU A 159 -8.09 19.36 1.95
CA LEU A 159 -7.56 18.05 1.61
C LEU A 159 -6.24 17.87 2.34
N ALA A 160 -5.93 16.62 2.70
CA ALA A 160 -4.70 16.34 3.42
C ALA A 160 -3.48 16.81 2.60
N TRP A 161 -2.39 17.17 3.27
CA TRP A 161 -1.20 17.71 2.59
C TRP A 161 -0.54 16.73 1.60
N TRP A 162 -0.89 15.44 1.70
CA TRP A 162 -0.47 14.37 0.79
C TRP A 162 -1.42 14.16 -0.40
N ASP A 163 -2.55 14.87 -0.45
CA ASP A 163 -3.53 14.74 -1.52
C ASP A 163 -2.93 15.14 -2.87
N GLY A 164 -3.05 14.25 -3.86
CA GLY A 164 -2.41 14.38 -5.18
C GLY A 164 -0.89 14.13 -5.23
N GLN A 165 -0.24 13.81 -4.10
CA GLN A 165 1.20 13.50 -4.01
C GLN A 165 1.49 12.00 -3.80
N LEU A 166 0.49 11.22 -3.35
CA LEU A 166 0.58 9.76 -3.24
C LEU A 166 -0.29 9.12 -4.32
N GLU A 167 0.33 8.28 -5.16
CA GLU A 167 -0.42 7.46 -6.11
C GLU A 167 -1.18 6.38 -5.34
N PRO A 168 -2.50 6.19 -5.58
CA PRO A 168 -3.24 5.09 -4.97
C PRO A 168 -2.54 3.77 -5.30
N ALA A 169 -2.43 2.89 -4.32
CA ALA A 169 -1.76 1.61 -4.50
C ALA A 169 -2.77 0.49 -4.77
N ASN A 170 -2.36 -0.52 -5.53
CA ASN A 170 -3.15 -1.74 -5.65
C ASN A 170 -3.24 -2.47 -4.29
N ALA A 171 -4.47 -2.74 -3.82
CA ALA A 171 -4.68 -3.33 -2.50
C ALA A 171 -4.15 -4.77 -2.38
N PHE A 172 -4.16 -5.58 -3.45
CA PHE A 172 -3.59 -6.93 -3.42
C PHE A 172 -2.08 -6.90 -3.27
N ASP A 173 -1.40 -6.04 -4.04
CA ASP A 173 0.04 -5.82 -3.91
C ASP A 173 0.39 -5.36 -2.50
N MET A 174 -0.36 -4.41 -1.95
CA MET A 174 -0.12 -3.91 -0.58
C MET A 174 -0.37 -4.98 0.47
N PHE A 175 -1.36 -5.85 0.29
CA PHE A 175 -1.56 -7.01 1.18
C PHE A 175 -0.34 -7.94 1.15
N ARG A 176 0.11 -8.34 -0.04
CA ARG A 176 1.28 -9.21 -0.23
C ARG A 176 2.55 -8.61 0.37
N ILE A 177 2.78 -7.33 0.15
CA ILE A 177 3.93 -6.59 0.69
C ILE A 177 3.83 -6.47 2.20
N ALA A 178 2.67 -6.12 2.74
CA ALA A 178 2.47 -6.01 4.18
C ALA A 178 2.65 -7.36 4.89
N ASP A 179 2.23 -8.46 4.27
CA ASP A 179 2.48 -9.80 4.78
C ASP A 179 3.98 -10.13 4.77
N LYS A 180 4.67 -9.90 3.64
CA LYS A 180 6.13 -10.11 3.50
C LYS A 180 6.95 -9.35 4.54
N TYR A 181 6.57 -8.12 4.86
CA TYR A 181 7.29 -7.26 5.82
C TYR A 181 6.64 -7.20 7.20
N CYS A 182 5.66 -8.05 7.49
CA CYS A 182 4.97 -8.15 8.78
C CYS A 182 4.45 -6.79 9.29
N ILE A 183 3.72 -6.07 8.45
CA ILE A 183 3.06 -4.79 8.77
C ILE A 183 1.55 -5.05 8.92
N ASP A 184 1.16 -5.60 10.07
CA ASP A 184 -0.20 -6.12 10.30
C ASP A 184 -1.31 -5.09 10.08
N GLY A 185 -1.07 -3.83 10.42
CA GLY A 185 -2.02 -2.73 10.21
C GLY A 185 -2.32 -2.51 8.74
N LEU A 186 -1.28 -2.49 7.88
CA LEU A 186 -1.45 -2.29 6.44
C LEU A 186 -2.11 -3.51 5.80
N ARG A 187 -1.73 -4.71 6.24
CA ARG A 187 -2.35 -5.97 5.79
C ARG A 187 -3.86 -5.96 6.07
N SER A 188 -4.26 -5.55 7.27
CA SER A 188 -5.66 -5.43 7.67
C SER A 188 -6.40 -4.35 6.86
N ALA A 189 -5.79 -3.19 6.66
CA ALA A 189 -6.37 -2.10 5.88
C ALA A 189 -6.58 -2.51 4.41
N ALA A 190 -5.61 -3.18 3.79
CA ALA A 190 -5.70 -3.70 2.43
C ALA A 190 -6.82 -4.74 2.31
N LEU A 191 -6.92 -5.68 3.28
CA LEU A 191 -7.97 -6.70 3.29
C LEU A 191 -9.37 -6.08 3.42
N GLN A 192 -9.53 -5.08 4.29
CA GLN A 192 -10.78 -4.34 4.44
C GLN A 192 -11.16 -3.59 3.17
N HIS A 193 -10.18 -3.01 2.46
CA HIS A 193 -10.43 -2.36 1.18
C HIS A 193 -10.88 -3.37 0.13
N ILE A 194 -10.18 -4.50 0.01
CA ILE A 194 -10.56 -5.60 -0.90
C ILE A 194 -12.01 -6.02 -0.60
N ALA A 195 -12.37 -6.27 0.67
CA ALA A 195 -13.73 -6.66 1.04
C ALA A 195 -14.81 -5.64 0.65
N LYS A 196 -14.49 -4.34 0.69
CA LYS A 196 -15.41 -3.25 0.32
C LYS A 196 -15.52 -3.05 -1.20
N ASP A 197 -14.44 -3.33 -1.93
CA ASP A 197 -14.31 -3.03 -3.36
C ASP A 197 -14.70 -4.22 -4.26
N ILE A 198 -14.91 -5.41 -3.69
CA ILE A 198 -15.47 -6.55 -4.44
C ILE A 198 -16.90 -6.22 -4.90
N SER A 199 -17.16 -6.50 -6.17
CA SER A 199 -18.46 -6.32 -6.79
C SER A 199 -18.78 -7.50 -7.71
N LYS A 200 -20.06 -7.67 -8.08
CA LYS A 200 -20.48 -8.69 -9.04
C LYS A 200 -19.74 -8.55 -10.39
N SER A 201 -19.57 -7.32 -10.87
CA SER A 201 -18.98 -7.06 -12.19
C SER A 201 -17.47 -7.36 -12.23
N THR A 202 -16.76 -7.25 -11.11
CA THR A 202 -15.31 -7.53 -11.04
C THR A 202 -15.01 -8.97 -10.63
N LEU A 203 -15.97 -9.68 -10.03
CA LEU A 203 -15.74 -10.98 -9.41
C LEU A 203 -15.18 -12.03 -10.38
N LYS A 204 -15.69 -12.09 -11.62
CA LYS A 204 -15.20 -13.05 -12.61
C LYS A 204 -13.72 -12.84 -12.92
N THR A 205 -13.36 -11.60 -13.27
CA THR A 205 -11.99 -11.22 -13.59
C THR A 205 -11.06 -11.48 -12.41
N ASP A 206 -11.52 -11.20 -11.18
CA ASP A 206 -10.72 -11.50 -9.99
C ASP A 206 -10.43 -12.99 -9.83
N LEU A 207 -11.45 -13.85 -9.95
CA LEU A 207 -11.29 -15.30 -9.79
C LEU A 207 -10.44 -15.94 -10.90
N GLU A 208 -10.33 -15.28 -12.06
CA GLU A 208 -9.51 -15.73 -13.20
C GLU A 208 -8.07 -15.22 -13.13
N GLU A 209 -7.87 -13.96 -12.74
CA GLU A 209 -6.58 -13.26 -12.90
C GLU A 209 -5.80 -13.07 -11.58
N ARG A 210 -6.46 -13.11 -10.42
CA ARG A 210 -5.84 -12.79 -9.12
C ARG A 210 -5.35 -14.04 -8.41
N GLU A 211 -4.08 -14.35 -8.63
CA GLU A 211 -3.38 -15.44 -7.94
C GLU A 211 -3.38 -15.28 -6.41
N GLU A 212 -3.46 -14.04 -5.92
CA GLU A 212 -3.50 -13.73 -4.49
C GLU A 212 -4.70 -14.35 -3.77
N ILE A 213 -5.82 -14.55 -4.47
CA ILE A 213 -7.02 -15.20 -3.91
C ILE A 213 -6.71 -16.65 -3.55
N ILE A 214 -5.87 -17.33 -4.34
CA ILE A 214 -5.49 -18.72 -4.11
C ILE A 214 -4.35 -18.79 -3.09
N MET A 215 -3.41 -17.85 -3.15
CA MET A 215 -2.23 -17.86 -2.30
C MET A 215 -2.51 -17.46 -0.84
N PHE A 216 -3.44 -16.52 -0.60
CA PHE A 216 -3.69 -15.97 0.73
C PHE A 216 -5.07 -16.39 1.25
N PRO A 217 -5.13 -17.28 2.27
CA PRO A 217 -6.38 -17.78 2.83
C PRO A 217 -7.34 -16.67 3.30
N GLU A 218 -6.81 -15.57 3.83
CA GLU A 218 -7.59 -14.43 4.31
C GLU A 218 -8.32 -13.73 3.16
N ILE A 219 -7.65 -13.55 2.02
CA ILE A 219 -8.27 -13.00 0.81
C ILE A 219 -9.30 -14.00 0.27
N CYS A 220 -8.95 -15.28 0.18
CA CYS A 220 -9.88 -16.34 -0.21
C CYS A 220 -11.18 -16.29 0.61
N GLU A 221 -11.06 -16.15 1.93
CA GLU A 221 -12.21 -16.13 2.84
C GLU A 221 -13.08 -14.89 2.64
N VAL A 222 -12.51 -13.73 2.32
CA VAL A 222 -13.28 -12.54 1.93
C VAL A 222 -14.14 -12.83 0.70
N TYR A 223 -13.56 -13.43 -0.35
CA TYR A 223 -14.29 -13.80 -1.57
C TYR A 223 -15.34 -14.89 -1.30
N ARG A 224 -15.04 -15.86 -0.44
CA ARG A 224 -15.99 -16.89 -0.01
C ARG A 224 -17.20 -16.28 0.67
N ASN A 225 -16.98 -15.34 1.60
CA ASN A 225 -18.05 -14.68 2.33
C ASN A 225 -18.89 -13.79 1.42
N PHE A 226 -18.27 -13.07 0.49
CA PHE A 226 -19.00 -12.33 -0.54
C PHE A 226 -19.90 -13.25 -1.37
N CYS A 227 -19.37 -14.37 -1.86
CA CYS A 227 -20.14 -15.33 -2.64
C CYS A 227 -21.28 -15.93 -1.83
N LYS A 228 -21.05 -16.37 -0.58
CA LYS A 228 -22.11 -16.91 0.30
C LYS A 228 -23.29 -15.96 0.48
N VAL A 229 -23.03 -14.66 0.60
CA VAL A 229 -24.09 -13.65 0.81
C VAL A 229 -24.80 -13.30 -0.50
N TRP A 230 -24.07 -13.19 -1.61
CA TRP A 230 -24.60 -12.66 -2.87
C TRP A 230 -24.87 -13.73 -3.94
N TYR A 231 -24.64 -15.02 -3.66
CA TYR A 231 -24.66 -16.11 -4.64
C TYR A 231 -25.87 -16.09 -5.58
N LEU A 232 -27.08 -15.93 -5.03
CA LEU A 232 -28.32 -15.90 -5.80
C LEU A 232 -28.37 -14.77 -6.86
N ALA A 233 -27.60 -13.70 -6.65
CA ALA A 233 -27.49 -12.58 -7.57
C ALA A 233 -26.32 -12.70 -8.56
N LEU A 234 -25.36 -13.61 -8.36
CA LEU A 234 -24.13 -13.71 -9.15
C LEU A 234 -24.34 -14.37 -10.52
N GLY A 235 -25.35 -15.24 -10.64
CA GLY A 235 -25.67 -15.96 -11.88
C GLY A 235 -24.77 -17.18 -12.09
N SER A 236 -25.28 -18.18 -12.81
CA SER A 236 -24.66 -19.52 -12.91
C SER A 236 -23.36 -19.57 -13.73
N GLU A 237 -22.97 -18.47 -14.37
CA GLU A 237 -21.72 -18.40 -15.14
C GLU A 237 -20.47 -18.39 -14.24
N LEU A 238 -20.63 -18.04 -12.97
CA LEU A 238 -19.55 -18.00 -11.98
C LEU A 238 -19.39 -19.30 -11.21
N ASP A 239 -20.34 -20.23 -11.30
CA ASP A 239 -20.40 -21.45 -10.49
C ASP A 239 -19.09 -22.24 -10.54
N LYS A 240 -18.59 -22.50 -11.76
CA LYS A 240 -17.34 -23.22 -11.95
C LYS A 240 -16.15 -22.53 -11.30
N HIS A 241 -16.05 -21.20 -11.41
CA HIS A 241 -14.95 -20.44 -10.80
C HIS A 241 -15.06 -20.41 -9.28
N ILE A 242 -16.28 -20.36 -8.74
CA ILE A 242 -16.53 -20.42 -7.30
C ILE A 242 -16.13 -21.80 -6.75
N GLU A 243 -16.46 -22.89 -7.44
CA GLU A 243 -16.03 -24.24 -7.05
C GLU A 243 -14.50 -24.39 -7.15
N ASP A 244 -13.92 -24.06 -8.31
CA ASP A 244 -12.50 -24.32 -8.59
C ASP A 244 -11.56 -23.43 -7.74
N THR A 245 -11.86 -22.14 -7.64
CA THR A 245 -10.98 -21.15 -6.97
C THR A 245 -11.28 -21.02 -5.49
N LEU A 246 -12.57 -21.03 -5.11
CA LEU A 246 -12.98 -20.81 -3.72
C LEU A 246 -13.32 -22.11 -3.01
N GLY A 247 -13.46 -23.25 -3.68
CA GLY A 247 -13.78 -24.54 -3.04
C GLY A 247 -15.12 -24.52 -2.30
N LEU A 248 -16.09 -23.73 -2.77
CA LEU A 248 -17.45 -23.71 -2.23
C LEU A 248 -18.35 -24.65 -3.02
N ASP A 249 -19.24 -25.37 -2.34
CA ASP A 249 -20.27 -26.18 -3.00
C ASP A 249 -21.43 -25.27 -3.44
N VAL A 250 -21.52 -25.05 -4.75
CA VAL A 250 -22.54 -24.22 -5.41
C VAL A 250 -23.95 -24.79 -5.19
N SER A 251 -24.09 -26.11 -5.06
CA SER A 251 -25.39 -26.74 -4.74
C SER A 251 -25.82 -26.43 -3.31
N GLU A 252 -24.88 -26.39 -2.35
CA GLU A 252 -25.17 -25.96 -0.98
C GLU A 252 -25.54 -24.47 -0.94
N LEU A 253 -24.81 -23.61 -1.67
CA LEU A 253 -25.10 -22.18 -1.75
C LEU A 253 -26.47 -21.88 -2.36
N ALA A 254 -26.89 -22.64 -3.38
CA ALA A 254 -28.20 -22.48 -4.01
C ALA A 254 -29.37 -22.86 -3.08
N ASN A 255 -29.13 -23.81 -2.17
CA ASN A 255 -30.13 -24.30 -1.22
C ASN A 255 -30.08 -23.60 0.13
N ALA A 256 -29.05 -22.78 0.37
CA ALA A 256 -28.95 -21.95 1.57
C ALA A 256 -30.08 -20.91 1.55
N VAL A 257 -31.01 -21.03 2.50
CA VAL A 257 -32.04 -20.01 2.72
C VAL A 257 -31.31 -18.69 3.00
N PRO A 258 -31.58 -17.59 2.27
CA PRO A 258 -30.94 -16.32 2.54
C PRO A 258 -31.20 -15.96 4.00
N LEU A 259 -30.14 -15.84 4.81
CA LEU A 259 -30.23 -15.19 6.11
C LEU A 259 -30.80 -13.80 5.84
N SER A 260 -32.00 -13.55 6.32
CA SER A 260 -32.76 -12.34 6.06
C SER A 260 -31.87 -11.10 6.17
N ILE A 261 -31.82 -10.31 5.10
CA ILE A 261 -31.13 -9.01 5.02
C ILE A 261 -31.79 -7.96 5.95
N GLU A 262 -32.71 -8.38 6.85
CA GLU A 262 -33.44 -7.52 7.77
C GLU A 262 -32.68 -7.17 9.06
N SER A 263 -31.49 -7.73 9.33
CA SER A 263 -30.75 -7.43 10.58
C SER A 263 -29.51 -6.56 10.42
N LEU A 264 -29.31 -5.90 9.26
CA LEU A 264 -28.18 -4.99 9.02
C LEU A 264 -28.57 -3.53 8.72
N TYR A 265 -29.84 -3.17 8.91
CA TYR A 265 -30.27 -1.77 8.94
C TYR A 265 -30.68 -1.37 10.37
N PHE A 266 -29.85 -0.52 10.99
CA PHE A 266 -30.13 0.36 12.13
C PHE A 266 -30.64 -0.25 13.44
N GLU A 267 -29.77 -0.28 14.45
CA GLU A 267 -30.10 0.30 15.77
C GLU A 267 -28.98 1.28 16.15
N ASP A 268 -29.31 2.58 16.08
CA ASP A 268 -28.77 3.61 16.98
C ASP A 268 -29.38 3.43 18.38
#